data_AF-A0A9X6AAR8-F1
#
_entry.id   AF-A0A9X6AAR8-F1
#
_cell.length_a   1.000
_cell.length_b   1.000
_cell.length_c   1.000
_cell.angle_alpha   90.00
_cell.angle_beta   90.00
_cell.angle_gamma   90.00
#
_symmetry.space_group_name_H-M   'P 1'
#
loop_
_entity.id
_entity.type
_entity.pdbx_description
1 polymer ?
#
loop_
_entity_poly.entity_id
_entity_poly.type
_entity_poly.pdbx_seq_one_letter_code
_entity_poly.pdbx_strand_id
1 'polypeptide(L)'
;MELARDEAWTRGRRRDGEAQSAFWAGWVAAERQHFVEDPSKPFADLLVRQRSEGYEVFSGPTETAGPDQPLTHGDGSSAMC
;
A
#
# COMPACT_ATOMS: atom_id res chain seq x y z
N MET A 1 10.76 -6.05 -15.77
CA MET A 1 10.93 -4.82 -16.57
C MET A 1 11.40 -3.74 -15.61
N GLU A 2 12.57 -3.18 -15.87
CA GLU A 2 13.19 -2.14 -15.05
C GLU A 2 13.03 -0.83 -15.83
N LEU A 3 11.88 -0.18 -15.64
CA LEU A 3 11.53 1.09 -16.29
C LEU A 3 11.48 2.18 -15.23
N ALA A 4 11.86 3.39 -15.61
CA ALA A 4 11.66 4.55 -14.76
C ALA A 4 10.17 4.69 -14.40
N ARG A 5 9.90 5.17 -13.19
CA ARG A 5 8.53 5.32 -12.65
C ARG A 5 7.59 6.03 -13.63
N ASP A 6 8.03 7.14 -14.19
CA ASP A 6 7.19 7.97 -15.06
C ASP A 6 6.87 7.27 -16.39
N GLU A 7 7.80 6.47 -16.91
CA GLU A 7 7.60 5.68 -18.12
C GLU A 7 6.63 4.51 -17.87
N ALA A 8 6.83 3.78 -16.77
CA ALA A 8 5.93 2.71 -16.35
C ALA A 8 4.50 3.25 -16.14
N TRP A 9 4.38 4.40 -15.49
CA TRP A 9 3.10 5.07 -15.26
C TRP A 9 2.42 5.51 -16.56
N THR A 10 3.15 6.19 -17.44
CA THR A 10 2.63 6.64 -18.73
C THR A 10 2.15 5.47 -19.57
N ARG A 11 2.92 4.38 -19.61
CA ARG A 11 2.55 3.15 -20.33
C ARG A 11 1.27 2.52 -19.76
N GLY A 12 1.15 2.44 -18.42
CA GLY A 12 -0.05 1.94 -17.75
C GLY A 12 -1.29 2.75 -18.13
N ARG A 13 -1.21 4.08 -18.02
CA ARG A 13 -2.30 4.99 -18.40
C ARG A 13 -2.70 4.87 -19.87
N ARG A 14 -1.74 4.68 -20.78
CA ARG A 14 -2.04 4.47 -22.22
C ARG A 14 -2.79 3.17 -22.48
N ARG A 15 -2.39 2.09 -21.81
CA ARG A 15 -3.06 0.78 -21.92
C ARG A 15 -4.48 0.84 -21.35
N ASP A 16 -4.67 1.56 -20.26
CA ASP A 16 -5.95 1.62 -19.54
C ASP A 16 -6.97 2.54 -20.23
N GLY A 17 -6.49 3.48 -21.06
CA GLY A 17 -7.32 4.31 -21.94
C GLY A 17 -8.11 5.41 -21.23
N GLU A 18 -8.93 6.13 -22.00
CA GLU A 18 -9.74 7.25 -21.49
C GLU A 18 -10.79 6.79 -20.46
N ALA A 19 -11.36 5.60 -20.66
CA ALA A 19 -12.42 5.05 -19.80
C ALA A 19 -12.02 4.98 -18.31
N GLN A 20 -10.73 4.79 -18.01
CA GLN A 20 -10.22 4.71 -16.64
C GLN A 20 -9.51 6.00 -16.18
N SER A 21 -9.44 7.04 -17.02
CA SER A 21 -8.70 8.27 -16.74
C SER A 21 -9.20 8.98 -15.48
N ALA A 22 -10.53 9.11 -15.33
CA ALA A 22 -11.16 9.76 -14.18
C ALA A 22 -10.95 8.97 -12.88
N PHE A 23 -11.07 7.63 -12.95
CA PHE A 23 -10.78 6.74 -11.83
C PHE A 23 -9.35 6.95 -11.33
N TRP A 24 -8.37 6.88 -12.22
CA TRP A 24 -6.97 7.06 -11.86
C TRP A 24 -6.67 8.45 -11.32
N ALA A 25 -7.30 9.50 -11.84
CA ALA A 25 -7.12 10.85 -11.32
C ALA A 25 -7.63 10.97 -9.88
N GLY A 26 -8.80 10.42 -9.57
CA GLY A 26 -9.35 10.39 -8.21
C GLY A 26 -8.52 9.52 -7.27
N TRP A 27 -8.19 8.31 -7.70
CA TRP A 27 -7.45 7.33 -6.91
C TRP A 27 -6.04 7.82 -6.54
N VAL A 28 -5.29 8.40 -7.48
CA VAL A 28 -3.92 8.92 -7.20
C VAL A 28 -3.96 10.08 -6.20
N ALA A 29 -4.97 10.95 -6.28
CA ALA A 29 -5.13 12.03 -5.30
C ALA A 29 -5.44 11.49 -3.91
N ALA A 30 -6.38 10.54 -3.83
CA ALA A 30 -6.78 9.89 -2.58
C ALA A 30 -5.61 9.10 -1.95
N GLU A 31 -4.85 8.35 -2.76
CA GLU A 31 -3.67 7.61 -2.30
C GLU A 31 -2.63 8.56 -1.70
N ARG A 32 -2.31 9.66 -2.37
CA ARG A 32 -1.35 10.66 -1.86
C ARG A 32 -1.82 11.27 -0.56
N GLN A 33 -3.10 11.63 -0.46
CA GLN A 33 -3.67 12.17 0.77
C GLN A 33 -3.59 11.14 1.90
N HIS A 34 -3.96 9.89 1.63
CA HIS A 34 -3.90 8.80 2.59
C HIS A 34 -2.49 8.60 3.16
N PHE A 35 -1.44 8.64 2.34
CA PHE A 35 -0.07 8.52 2.81
C PHE A 35 0.48 9.77 3.50
N VAL A 36 -0.06 10.96 3.20
CA VAL A 36 0.30 12.20 3.91
C VAL A 36 -0.30 12.21 5.32
N GLU A 37 -1.58 11.83 5.42
CA GLU A 37 -2.29 11.74 6.69
C GLU A 37 -1.86 10.52 7.52
N ASP A 38 -1.55 9.42 6.83
CA ASP A 38 -1.11 8.13 7.36
C ASP A 38 -1.92 7.69 8.59
N PRO A 39 -3.23 7.43 8.44
CA PRO A 39 -4.13 7.16 9.56
C PRO A 39 -3.81 5.86 10.30
N SER A 40 -3.05 4.94 9.70
CA SER A 40 -2.58 3.71 10.36
C SER A 40 -1.32 3.92 11.21
N LYS A 41 -0.57 5.01 10.99
CA LYS A 41 0.69 5.31 11.70
C LYS A 41 0.61 5.21 13.21
N PRO A 42 -0.43 5.73 13.90
CA PRO A 42 -0.51 5.68 15.36
C PRO A 42 -0.58 4.26 15.93
N PHE A 43 -1.05 3.31 15.12
CA PHE A 43 -1.29 1.92 15.51
C PHE A 43 -0.22 0.96 14.98
N ALA A 44 0.78 1.46 14.26
CA ALA A 44 1.83 0.61 13.70
C ALA A 44 2.82 0.19 14.80
N ASP A 45 3.08 -1.10 14.94
CA ASP A 45 4.13 -1.59 15.86
C ASP A 45 5.53 -1.18 15.41
N LEU A 46 5.73 -1.11 14.09
CA LEU A 46 7.01 -0.79 13.44
C LEU A 46 6.79 0.20 12.30
N LEU A 47 7.70 1.18 12.19
CA LEU A 47 7.77 2.13 11.08
C LEU A 47 9.04 1.88 10.28
N VAL A 48 8.92 1.75 8.96
CA VAL A 48 10.06 1.58 8.05
C VAL A 48 10.31 2.89 7.30
N ARG A 49 11.54 3.38 7.32
CA ARG A 49 11.95 4.58 6.60
C ARG A 49 13.09 4.27 5.63
N GLN A 50 12.91 4.64 4.37
CA GLN A 50 13.98 4.58 3.38
C GLN A 50 15.05 5.64 3.69
N ARG A 51 16.32 5.24 3.59
CA ARG A 51 17.51 6.09 3.71
C ARG A 51 18.30 6.10 2.41
N SER A 52 19.36 6.93 2.36
CA SER A 52 20.31 6.93 1.23
C SER A 52 20.92 5.55 1.01
N GLU A 53 21.14 4.80 2.10
CA GLU A 53 21.60 3.41 2.07
C GLU A 53 20.56 2.53 2.77
N GLY A 54 19.64 1.95 1.99
CA GLY A 54 18.69 0.94 2.46
C GLY A 54 17.53 1.50 3.29
N TYR A 55 17.19 0.79 4.37
CA TYR A 55 16.00 1.02 5.18
C TYR A 55 16.33 0.95 6.67
N GLU A 56 15.73 1.85 7.45
CA GLU A 56 15.75 1.82 8.91
C GLU A 56 14.37 1.44 9.45
N VAL A 57 14.34 0.67 10.54
CA VAL A 57 13.11 0.26 11.22
C VAL A 57 13.08 0.88 12.62
N PHE A 58 11.95 1.49 12.97
CA PHE A 58 11.69 2.11 14.26
C PHE A 58 10.52 1.41 14.94
N SER A 59 10.51 1.38 16.27
CA SER A 59 9.27 1.11 17.00
C SER A 59 8.27 2.21 16.69
N GLY A 60 7.04 1.82 16.37
CA GLY A 60 5.98 2.77 16.13
C GLY A 60 5.38 3.32 17.43
N PRO A 61 4.50 4.31 17.31
CA PRO A 61 3.83 4.94 18.44
C PRO A 61 3.03 3.92 19.26
N THR A 62 3.00 4.12 20.58
CA THR A 62 2.42 3.18 21.56
C THR A 62 0.88 3.18 21.59
N GLU A 63 0.20 3.79 20.61
CA GLU A 63 -1.26 3.75 20.61
C GLU A 63 -1.67 2.31 20.34
N THR A 64 -2.23 1.68 21.38
CA THR A 64 -2.48 0.24 21.36
C THR A 64 -3.51 -0.03 20.28
N ALA A 65 -3.10 -0.70 19.21
CA ALA A 65 -4.00 -1.26 18.23
C ALA A 65 -5.03 -2.13 18.99
N GLY A 66 -6.31 -2.00 18.63
CA GLY A 66 -7.32 -2.95 19.09
C GLY A 66 -6.91 -4.38 18.71
N PRO A 67 -7.44 -5.41 19.39
CA PRO A 67 -7.04 -6.79 19.13
C PRO A 67 -7.16 -7.14 17.65
N ASP A 68 -6.11 -7.77 17.10
CA ASP A 68 -6.10 -8.27 15.73
C ASP A 68 -7.33 -9.12 15.46
N GLN A 69 -8.13 -8.73 14.48
CA GLN A 69 -9.25 -9.53 14.03
C GLN A 69 -8.76 -10.46 12.92
N PRO A 70 -8.80 -11.78 13.10
CA PRO A 70 -8.54 -12.72 12.01
C PRO A 70 -9.72 -12.64 11.01
N LEU A 71 -9.66 -11.68 10.08
CA LEU A 71 -10.69 -11.44 9.07
C LEU A 71 -10.58 -12.42 7.89
N THR A 72 -9.46 -13.11 7.73
CA THR A 72 -9.27 -14.07 6.65
C THR A 72 -9.75 -15.45 7.09
N HIS A 73 -10.97 -15.81 6.67
CA HIS A 73 -11.42 -17.21 6.71
C HIS A 73 -10.78 -17.95 5.52
N GLY A 74 -9.74 -18.75 5.79
CA GLY A 74 -9.23 -19.69 4.80
C GLY A 74 -10.12 -20.93 4.78
N ASP A 75 -10.68 -21.28 3.62
CA ASP A 75 -11.31 -22.59 3.47
C ASP A 75 -10.26 -23.68 3.78
N GLY A 76 -10.58 -24.52 4.77
CA GLY A 76 -9.70 -25.56 5.27
C GLY A 76 -9.17 -26.42 4.12
N SER A 77 -7.85 -26.63 4.13
CA SER A 77 -7.11 -27.45 3.18
C SER A 77 -7.88 -28.74 2.84
N SER A 78 -8.53 -28.78 1.68
CA SER A 78 -9.12 -30.01 1.16
C SER A 78 -7.94 -30.90 0.76
N ALA A 79 -7.50 -31.77 1.67
CA ALA A 79 -6.56 -32.82 1.35
C ALA A 79 -7.19 -33.66 0.23
N MET A 80 -6.71 -33.49 -1.00
CA MET A 80 -7.01 -34.41 -2.08
C MET A 80 -6.19 -35.67 -1.83
N CYS A 81 -6.88 -36.78 -1.55
CA CYS A 81 -6.31 -38.12 -1.51
C CYS A 81 -5.86 -38.58 -2.90
#